data_AF-A0A6P1YCN4-F1
#
_entry.id   AF-A0A6P1YCN4-F1
#
_cell.length_a   1.000
_cell.length_b   1.000
_cell.length_c   1.000
_cell.angle_alpha   90.00
_cell.angle_beta   90.00
_cell.angle_gamma   90.00
#
_symmetry.space_group_name_H-M   'P 1'
#
loop_
_entity.id
_entity.type
_entity.pdbx_description
1 polymer ?
#
loop_
_entity_poly.entity_id
_entity_poly.type
_entity_poly.pdbx_seq_one_letter_code
_entity_poly.pdbx_strand_id
1 'polypeptide(L)'
;MSKSIAGNKNIRTYKMRIKDKKFKSKVIDYIYKYRHFENMYIILLNQDYKQNIGDFRLLTNYEIMRALFRGTAPRKLEEKLTYIRNKYKNHQIMNDLINLSKELKIHNIVEIIKRVKSQYKGFSLKRKNQLGINLNNNRFIAKLNREIMTTKDKNRKRHLEKYRTYLYEKRNRYFYDQFHKISKRVLEYLEKHDVTEIILSDNLNNLKNNGKCKLNKAIKQNFIQIPFGKLLRYIEYKAEGYGIEVKFVDESYTSKVSSLTEDIKIMKKLLQYNLDLTNALNGKRVKRGLFKDKVINKIINADLNGARNICILGSKKAQQKYKAGGENRWLNLKLCNPIKVESDVKFVGL
;
A
#
# COMPACT_ATOMS: atom_id res chain seq x y z
N MET A 1 21.91 25.88 -35.17
CA MET A 1 20.85 24.88 -35.38
C MET A 1 21.01 23.76 -34.39
N SER A 2 19.91 23.42 -33.72
CA SER A 2 19.79 22.40 -32.67
C SER A 2 19.25 21.09 -33.25
N LYS A 3 19.37 20.02 -32.42
CA LYS A 3 18.75 18.68 -32.49
C LYS A 3 19.54 17.63 -33.30
N SER A 4 19.69 16.39 -32.85
CA SER A 4 19.23 15.71 -31.63
C SER A 4 20.01 14.40 -31.45
N ILE A 5 20.57 14.17 -30.26
CA ILE A 5 21.04 12.83 -29.88
C ILE A 5 20.05 12.27 -28.86
N ALA A 6 18.98 11.66 -29.37
CA ALA A 6 18.12 10.79 -28.58
C ALA A 6 18.72 9.38 -28.55
N GLY A 7 19.80 9.22 -27.79
CA GLY A 7 20.46 7.93 -27.56
C GLY A 7 19.81 7.17 -26.41
N ASN A 8 19.42 5.92 -26.67
CA ASN A 8 19.02 4.91 -25.68
C ASN A 8 19.92 4.94 -24.43
N LYS A 9 19.34 5.24 -23.26
CA LYS A 9 20.04 5.10 -21.97
C LYS A 9 20.14 3.62 -21.57
N ASN A 10 21.03 2.90 -22.24
CA ASN A 10 21.66 1.72 -21.65
C ASN A 10 22.48 2.21 -20.46
N ILE A 11 22.25 1.65 -19.26
CA ILE A 11 23.12 1.87 -18.10
C ILE A 11 24.44 1.18 -18.41
N ARG A 12 25.36 1.92 -19.06
CA ARG A 12 26.73 1.46 -19.29
C ARG A 12 27.49 1.61 -17.97
N THR A 13 28.03 0.51 -17.45
CA THR A 13 28.98 0.57 -16.33
C THR A 13 30.27 1.19 -16.85
N TYR A 14 30.60 2.40 -16.40
CA TYR A 14 31.85 3.08 -16.77
C TYR A 14 32.96 2.67 -15.80
N LYS A 15 34.02 2.06 -16.32
CA LYS A 15 35.24 1.75 -15.55
C LYS A 15 36.29 2.83 -15.81
N MET A 16 36.48 3.74 -14.86
CA MET A 16 37.60 4.70 -14.90
C MET A 16 38.82 4.11 -14.20
N ARG A 17 39.96 4.04 -14.88
CA ARG A 17 41.25 3.64 -14.29
C ARG A 17 42.05 4.89 -13.95
N ILE A 18 42.15 5.21 -12.67
CA ILE A 18 42.95 6.34 -12.19
C ILE A 18 44.32 5.80 -11.76
N LYS A 19 45.40 6.29 -12.37
CA LYS A 19 46.79 5.87 -12.07
C LYS A 19 47.40 6.65 -10.89
N ASP A 20 47.01 7.90 -10.70
CA ASP A 20 47.48 8.74 -9.59
C ASP A 20 46.82 8.31 -8.26
N LYS A 21 47.63 7.86 -7.30
CA LYS A 21 47.17 7.41 -5.98
C LYS A 21 46.56 8.54 -5.14
N LYS A 22 47.16 9.74 -5.14
CA LYS A 22 46.67 10.90 -4.37
C LYS A 22 45.32 11.37 -4.92
N PHE A 23 45.22 11.51 -6.24
CA PHE A 23 43.97 11.86 -6.90
C PHE A 23 42.89 10.80 -6.69
N LYS A 24 43.24 9.50 -6.79
CA LYS A 24 42.33 8.40 -6.52
C LYS A 24 41.74 8.47 -5.11
N SER A 25 42.58 8.70 -4.09
CA SER A 25 42.12 8.83 -2.70
C SER A 25 41.13 9.99 -2.53
N LYS A 26 41.43 11.15 -3.12
CA LYS A 26 40.55 12.33 -3.07
C LYS A 26 39.21 12.08 -3.77
N VAL A 27 39.21 11.42 -4.93
CA VAL A 27 37.97 11.07 -5.65
C VAL A 27 37.11 10.10 -4.84
N ILE A 28 37.74 9.10 -4.21
CA ILE A 28 37.04 8.14 -3.35
C ILE A 28 36.40 8.85 -2.15
N ASP A 29 37.13 9.75 -1.47
CA ASP A 29 36.60 10.56 -0.37
C ASP A 29 35.34 11.35 -0.78
N TYR A 30 35.39 12.07 -1.91
CA TYR A 30 34.21 12.79 -2.42
C TYR A 30 33.03 11.86 -2.73
N ILE A 31 33.28 10.68 -3.33
CA ILE A 31 32.21 9.70 -3.60
C ILE A 31 31.55 9.27 -2.28
N TYR A 32 32.34 9.01 -1.24
CA TYR A 32 31.81 8.63 0.07
C TYR A 32 31.04 9.77 0.72
N LYS A 33 31.54 11.01 0.67
CA LYS A 33 30.81 12.19 1.19
C LYS A 33 29.48 12.40 0.48
N TYR A 34 29.42 12.25 -0.86
CA TYR A 34 28.16 12.33 -1.60
C TYR A 34 27.19 11.18 -1.26
N ARG A 35 27.69 9.96 -1.06
CA ARG A 35 26.86 8.82 -0.61
C ARG A 35 26.35 9.02 0.82
N HIS A 36 27.19 9.51 1.70
CA HIS A 36 26.84 9.80 3.10
C HIS A 36 25.75 10.88 3.16
N PHE A 37 25.90 11.96 2.39
CA PHE A 37 24.87 12.98 2.23
C PHE A 37 23.55 12.38 1.75
N GLU A 38 23.56 11.55 0.70
CA GLU A 38 22.34 10.90 0.18
C GLU A 38 21.68 10.00 1.24
N ASN A 39 22.46 9.23 2.00
CA ASN A 39 21.95 8.37 3.07
C ASN A 39 21.28 9.17 4.19
N MET A 40 21.95 10.22 4.70
CA MET A 40 21.39 11.10 5.72
C MET A 40 20.11 11.78 5.25
N TYR A 41 20.10 12.24 4.01
CA TYR A 41 18.94 12.89 3.40
C TYR A 41 17.75 11.92 3.26
N ILE A 42 18.01 10.67 2.88
CA ILE A 42 16.97 9.60 2.86
C ILE A 42 16.45 9.32 4.27
N ILE A 43 17.32 9.27 5.28
CA ILE A 43 16.91 9.06 6.68
C ILE A 43 15.99 10.17 7.15
N LEU A 44 16.35 11.45 6.89
CA LEU A 44 15.53 12.62 7.22
C LEU A 44 14.13 12.53 6.60
N LEU A 45 14.05 12.19 5.30
CA LEU A 45 12.77 12.01 4.62
C LEU A 45 11.94 10.84 5.19
N ASN A 46 12.61 9.77 5.62
CA ASN A 46 11.93 8.63 6.25
C ASN A 46 11.43 8.95 7.66
N GLN A 47 12.12 9.80 8.42
CA GLN A 47 11.65 10.30 9.71
C GLN A 47 10.39 11.15 9.56
N ASP A 48 10.41 12.13 8.65
CA ASP A 48 9.23 12.93 8.29
C ASP A 48 8.03 12.04 7.91
N TYR A 49 8.28 10.99 7.13
CA TYR A 49 7.26 10.02 6.74
C TYR A 49 6.71 9.22 7.93
N LYS A 50 7.58 8.62 8.75
CA LYS A 50 7.17 7.76 9.88
C LYS A 50 6.42 8.53 10.96
N GLN A 51 6.84 9.76 11.23
CA GLN A 51 6.27 10.61 12.28
C GLN A 51 5.13 11.49 11.76
N ASN A 52 4.77 11.37 10.47
CA ASN A 52 3.72 12.13 9.80
C ASN A 52 3.84 13.66 10.01
N ILE A 53 5.08 14.16 9.99
CA ILE A 53 5.43 15.55 10.28
C ILE A 53 4.90 16.49 9.18
N GLY A 54 4.84 16.03 7.93
CA GLY A 54 4.18 16.71 6.82
C GLY A 54 5.09 17.61 5.96
N ASP A 55 6.40 17.61 6.18
CA ASP A 55 7.36 18.49 5.49
C ASP A 55 7.90 17.90 4.20
N PHE A 56 7.55 16.66 3.85
CA PHE A 56 8.02 15.96 2.67
C PHE A 56 8.05 16.82 1.39
N ARG A 57 7.02 17.64 1.17
CA ARG A 57 6.93 18.50 -0.03
C ARG A 57 7.96 19.63 -0.01
N LEU A 58 8.27 20.16 1.16
CA LEU A 58 9.27 21.19 1.38
C LEU A 58 10.67 20.58 1.26
N LEU A 59 10.92 19.48 1.97
CA LEU A 59 12.20 18.78 1.96
C LEU A 59 12.54 18.27 0.55
N THR A 60 11.58 17.77 -0.22
CA THR A 60 11.85 17.32 -1.61
C THR A 60 11.80 18.43 -2.67
N ASN A 61 11.66 19.69 -2.29
CA ASN A 61 11.79 20.80 -3.23
C ASN A 61 13.26 21.20 -3.39
N TYR A 62 13.84 20.92 -4.56
CA TYR A 62 15.25 21.20 -4.82
C TYR A 62 15.58 22.70 -4.74
N GLU A 63 14.63 23.60 -5.02
CA GLU A 63 14.87 25.06 -4.94
C GLU A 63 15.00 25.49 -3.49
N ILE A 64 14.11 24.98 -2.63
CA ILE A 64 14.10 25.27 -1.19
C ILE A 64 15.37 24.69 -0.55
N MET A 65 15.65 23.40 -0.76
CA MET A 65 16.82 22.76 -0.15
C MET A 65 18.13 23.34 -0.69
N ARG A 66 18.21 23.68 -1.98
CA ARG A 66 19.38 24.38 -2.54
C ARG A 66 19.60 25.72 -1.85
N ALA A 67 18.53 26.50 -1.64
CA ALA A 67 18.63 27.78 -0.97
C ALA A 67 19.04 27.63 0.50
N LEU A 68 18.50 26.62 1.18
CA LEU A 68 18.88 26.25 2.56
C LEU A 68 20.38 25.94 2.66
N PHE A 69 20.89 25.02 1.84
CA PHE A 69 22.29 24.60 1.86
C PHE A 69 23.26 25.70 1.41
N ARG A 70 22.82 26.64 0.56
CA ARG A 70 23.61 27.82 0.18
C ARG A 70 23.58 28.94 1.21
N GLY A 71 22.70 28.88 2.22
CA GLY A 71 22.48 30.00 3.14
C GLY A 71 21.75 31.19 2.53
N THR A 72 21.18 31.07 1.32
CA THR A 72 20.48 32.16 0.62
C THR A 72 18.99 32.17 0.95
N ALA A 73 18.35 33.34 1.01
CA ALA A 73 16.90 33.47 1.21
C ALA A 73 16.25 34.31 0.08
N PRO A 74 15.91 33.70 -1.07
CA PRO A 74 15.15 34.39 -2.11
C PRO A 74 13.77 34.80 -1.58
N ARG A 75 13.30 36.03 -1.87
CA ARG A 75 12.02 36.60 -1.38
C ARG A 75 10.81 35.66 -1.56
N LYS A 76 10.76 34.89 -2.66
CA LYS A 76 9.67 33.93 -2.95
C LYS A 76 9.68 32.66 -2.08
N LEU A 77 10.79 32.36 -1.42
CA LEU A 77 11.01 31.14 -0.62
C LEU A 77 11.27 31.43 0.86
N GLU A 78 11.35 32.70 1.23
CA GLU A 78 11.77 33.16 2.56
C GLU A 78 10.91 32.57 3.68
N GLU A 79 9.59 32.67 3.59
CA GLU A 79 8.65 32.09 4.56
C GLU A 79 8.90 30.58 4.78
N LYS A 80 9.10 29.83 3.69
CA LYS A 80 9.35 28.37 3.74
C LYS A 80 10.73 28.04 4.31
N LEU A 81 11.73 28.87 4.04
CA LEU A 81 13.08 28.70 4.58
C LEU A 81 13.11 29.00 6.07
N THR A 82 12.44 30.07 6.51
CA THR A 82 12.30 30.42 7.92
C THR A 82 11.60 29.30 8.69
N TYR A 83 10.52 28.74 8.12
CA TYR A 83 9.86 27.56 8.69
C TYR A 83 10.81 26.38 8.90
N ILE A 84 11.56 25.97 7.86
CA ILE A 84 12.48 24.83 7.95
C ILE A 84 13.60 25.12 8.95
N ARG A 85 14.20 26.32 8.91
CA ARG A 85 15.29 26.70 9.83
C ARG A 85 14.85 26.64 11.28
N ASN A 86 13.65 27.15 11.59
CA ASN A 86 13.14 27.13 12.96
C ASN A 86 12.80 25.70 13.42
N LYS A 87 12.09 24.94 12.58
CA LYS A 87 11.66 23.58 12.92
C LYS A 87 12.82 22.60 13.09
N TYR A 88 13.84 22.71 12.25
CA TYR A 88 14.99 21.79 12.25
C TYR A 88 16.23 22.36 12.95
N LYS A 89 16.12 23.47 13.70
CA LYS A 89 17.24 24.15 14.37
C LYS A 89 18.09 23.19 15.23
N ASN A 90 17.42 22.31 15.98
CA ASN A 90 18.05 21.34 16.89
C ASN A 90 18.10 19.92 16.29
N HIS A 91 17.83 19.76 14.99
CA HIS A 91 17.77 18.44 14.36
C HIS A 91 19.15 18.01 13.84
N GLN A 92 19.78 17.06 14.54
CA GLN A 92 21.14 16.59 14.26
C GLN A 92 21.40 16.30 12.77
N ILE A 93 20.58 15.46 12.14
CA ILE A 93 20.75 15.09 10.72
C ILE A 93 20.64 16.29 9.78
N MET A 94 19.79 17.29 10.08
CA MET A 94 19.66 18.47 9.23
C MET A 94 20.91 19.34 9.34
N ASN A 95 21.42 19.52 10.55
CA ASN A 95 22.64 20.28 10.80
C ASN A 95 23.85 19.60 10.15
N ASP A 96 23.95 18.28 10.24
CA ASP A 96 25.00 17.50 9.57
C ASP A 96 24.89 17.62 8.03
N LEU A 97 23.68 17.57 7.47
CA LEU A 97 23.46 17.80 6.03
C LEU A 97 23.93 19.20 5.61
N ILE A 98 23.60 20.23 6.39
CA ILE A 98 24.01 21.61 6.13
C ILE A 98 25.53 21.73 6.19
N ASN A 99 26.18 21.14 7.19
CA ASN A 99 27.64 21.19 7.32
C ASN A 99 28.34 20.46 6.17
N LEU A 100 27.94 19.23 5.88
CA LEU A 100 28.50 18.44 4.77
C LEU A 100 28.25 19.12 3.42
N SER A 101 27.13 19.83 3.26
CA SER A 101 26.82 20.55 2.01
C SER A 101 27.82 21.66 1.69
N LYS A 102 28.52 22.22 2.69
CA LYS A 102 29.54 23.26 2.50
C LYS A 102 30.80 22.72 1.81
N GLU A 103 31.13 21.45 2.03
CA GLU A 103 32.28 20.78 1.41
C GLU A 103 32.00 20.25 -0.01
N LEU A 104 30.72 20.14 -0.36
CA LEU A 104 30.26 19.49 -1.58
C LEU A 104 29.78 20.51 -2.60
N LYS A 105 29.97 20.20 -3.89
CA LYS A 105 29.41 21.03 -4.95
C LYS A 105 27.88 20.94 -4.97
N ILE A 106 27.23 22.10 -4.84
CA ILE A 106 25.77 22.22 -4.76
C ILE A 106 25.01 21.67 -5.98
N HIS A 107 25.60 21.67 -7.18
CA HIS A 107 24.95 21.10 -8.37
C HIS A 107 24.75 19.58 -8.22
N ASN A 108 25.73 18.88 -7.65
CA ASN A 108 25.63 17.44 -7.39
C ASN A 108 24.59 17.15 -6.30
N ILE A 109 24.52 17.98 -5.26
CA ILE A 109 23.48 17.89 -4.23
C ILE A 109 22.08 18.04 -4.84
N VAL A 110 21.89 19.02 -5.72
CA VAL A 110 20.61 19.23 -6.42
C VAL A 110 20.22 18.00 -7.24
N GLU A 111 21.17 17.36 -7.92
CA GLU A 111 20.91 16.12 -8.66
C GLU A 111 20.60 14.94 -7.73
N ILE A 112 21.24 14.84 -6.56
CA ILE A 112 20.86 13.87 -5.51
C ILE A 112 19.42 14.13 -5.07
N ILE A 113 19.05 15.37 -4.74
CA ILE A 113 17.68 15.71 -4.30
C ILE A 113 16.65 15.34 -5.37
N LYS A 114 16.90 15.68 -6.64
CA LYS A 114 16.02 15.32 -7.77
C LYS A 114 15.92 13.81 -7.94
N ARG A 115 17.04 13.08 -7.87
CA ARG A 115 17.09 11.61 -7.96
C ARG A 115 16.30 10.98 -6.82
N VAL A 116 16.57 11.37 -5.57
CA VAL A 116 15.86 10.91 -4.38
C VAL A 116 14.37 11.20 -4.53
N LYS A 117 13.96 12.44 -4.84
CA LYS A 117 12.57 12.79 -5.12
C LYS A 117 11.94 11.89 -6.20
N SER A 118 12.67 11.54 -7.26
CA SER A 118 12.16 10.65 -8.31
C SER A 118 11.92 9.22 -7.80
N GLN A 119 12.77 8.71 -6.89
CA GLN A 119 12.53 7.43 -6.21
C GLN A 119 11.26 7.51 -5.36
N TYR A 120 11.04 8.67 -4.72
CA TYR A 120 9.81 8.96 -4.00
C TYR A 120 8.61 9.36 -4.87
N LYS A 121 8.74 9.67 -6.17
CA LYS A 121 7.56 9.79 -7.06
C LYS A 121 6.81 8.47 -7.17
N GLY A 122 7.50 7.33 -7.02
CA GLY A 122 6.88 6.02 -6.82
C GLY A 122 6.34 5.79 -5.40
N PHE A 123 6.83 6.54 -4.41
CA PHE A 123 6.57 6.36 -2.96
C PHE A 123 5.47 7.30 -2.42
N SER A 124 5.32 8.52 -2.95
CA SER A 124 4.11 9.32 -2.78
C SER A 124 2.92 8.71 -3.55
N LEU A 125 3.20 7.84 -4.54
CA LEU A 125 2.25 6.90 -5.12
C LEU A 125 2.06 5.63 -4.28
N LYS A 126 2.93 5.33 -3.30
CA LYS A 126 2.66 4.31 -2.26
C LYS A 126 1.64 4.79 -1.22
N ARG A 127 1.47 6.11 -1.03
CA ARG A 127 0.27 6.66 -0.38
C ARG A 127 -1.01 6.32 -1.15
N LYS A 128 -0.92 6.05 -2.45
CA LYS A 128 -2.02 5.49 -3.26
C LYS A 128 -1.88 3.97 -3.36
N ASN A 129 -2.11 3.29 -2.24
CA ASN A 129 -2.50 1.88 -2.15
C ASN A 129 -1.47 0.86 -2.69
N GLN A 130 -1.48 -0.36 -2.14
CA GLN A 130 -0.99 -1.56 -2.87
C GLN A 130 -1.62 -1.68 -4.28
N LEU A 131 -2.76 -1.00 -4.51
CA LEU A 131 -3.39 -0.84 -5.83
C LEU A 131 -2.60 0.08 -6.78
N GLY A 132 -1.89 1.12 -6.34
CA GLY A 132 -1.18 2.07 -7.22
C GLY A 132 0.12 1.53 -7.82
N ILE A 133 0.86 0.73 -7.04
CA ILE A 133 2.02 -0.03 -7.55
C ILE A 133 1.55 -1.05 -8.59
N ASN A 134 0.43 -1.74 -8.34
CA ASN A 134 -0.17 -2.65 -9.31
C ASN A 134 -0.68 -1.91 -10.56
N LEU A 135 -1.40 -0.80 -10.41
CA LEU A 135 -1.98 -0.03 -11.52
C LEU A 135 -0.90 0.52 -12.48
N ASN A 136 0.20 1.06 -11.95
CA ASN A 136 1.30 1.56 -12.76
C ASN A 136 2.10 0.42 -13.41
N ASN A 137 2.35 -0.67 -12.69
CA ASN A 137 2.98 -1.85 -13.26
C ASN A 137 2.10 -2.48 -14.35
N ASN A 138 0.77 -2.49 -14.20
CA ASN A 138 -0.13 -3.11 -15.16
C ASN A 138 -0.30 -2.28 -16.42
N ARG A 139 -0.34 -0.94 -16.32
CA ARG A 139 -0.26 -0.06 -17.50
C ARG A 139 1.06 -0.23 -18.24
N PHE A 140 2.16 -0.38 -17.50
CA PHE A 140 3.47 -0.63 -18.08
C PHE A 140 3.54 -2.01 -18.76
N ILE A 141 3.08 -3.06 -18.11
CA ILE A 141 3.00 -4.43 -18.67
C ILE A 141 2.08 -4.48 -19.89
N ALA A 142 0.96 -3.74 -19.90
CA ALA A 142 0.08 -3.66 -21.06
C ALA A 142 0.73 -2.94 -22.25
N LYS A 143 1.54 -1.90 -22.01
CA LYS A 143 2.36 -1.27 -23.05
C LYS A 143 3.44 -2.22 -23.56
N LEU A 144 4.11 -2.91 -22.65
CA LEU A 144 5.17 -3.86 -22.96
C LEU A 144 4.65 -5.06 -23.76
N ASN A 145 3.48 -5.60 -23.42
CA ASN A 145 2.83 -6.66 -24.19
C ASN A 145 2.48 -6.19 -25.61
N ARG A 146 1.97 -4.96 -25.77
CA ARG A 146 1.74 -4.39 -27.11
C ARG A 146 3.04 -4.27 -27.91
N GLU A 147 4.11 -3.79 -27.28
CA GLU A 147 5.41 -3.67 -27.94
C GLU A 147 5.99 -5.04 -28.36
N ILE A 148 5.85 -6.08 -27.53
CA ILE A 148 6.22 -7.45 -27.89
C ILE A 148 5.42 -7.96 -29.10
N MET A 149 4.13 -7.63 -29.19
CA MET A 149 3.28 -8.05 -30.30
C MET A 149 3.60 -7.32 -31.61
N THR A 150 3.94 -6.04 -31.56
CA THR A 150 4.21 -5.23 -32.76
C THR A 150 5.67 -5.30 -33.24
N THR A 151 6.59 -5.77 -32.39
CA THR A 151 8.01 -5.86 -32.74
C THR A 151 8.28 -7.00 -33.71
N LYS A 152 8.78 -6.68 -34.91
CA LYS A 152 9.21 -7.65 -35.93
C LYS A 152 10.65 -8.18 -35.72
N ASP A 153 11.49 -7.42 -35.03
CA ASP A 153 12.87 -7.81 -34.70
C ASP A 153 12.89 -8.92 -33.63
N LYS A 154 13.38 -10.11 -34.02
CA LYS A 154 13.48 -11.30 -33.15
C LYS A 154 14.33 -11.07 -31.90
N ASN A 155 15.44 -10.34 -32.01
CA ASN A 155 16.35 -10.11 -30.90
C ASN A 155 15.74 -9.15 -29.88
N ARG A 156 15.13 -8.06 -30.37
CA ARG A 156 14.38 -7.12 -29.52
C ARG A 156 13.19 -7.80 -28.85
N LYS A 157 12.43 -8.61 -29.58
CA LYS A 157 11.29 -9.36 -29.04
C LYS A 157 11.72 -10.28 -27.88
N ARG A 158 12.77 -11.07 -28.07
CA ARG A 158 13.32 -11.97 -27.03
C ARG A 158 13.80 -11.19 -25.80
N HIS A 159 14.40 -10.02 -25.98
CA HIS A 159 14.81 -9.16 -24.88
C HIS A 159 13.60 -8.64 -24.07
N LEU A 160 12.57 -8.15 -24.76
CA LEU A 160 11.34 -7.65 -24.14
C LEU A 160 10.59 -8.76 -23.39
N GLU A 161 10.55 -9.98 -23.92
CA GLU A 161 9.96 -11.15 -23.25
C GLU A 161 10.72 -11.51 -21.97
N LYS A 162 12.06 -11.54 -22.00
CA LYS A 162 12.88 -11.75 -20.80
C LYS A 162 12.63 -10.67 -19.75
N TYR A 163 12.56 -9.41 -20.17
CA TYR A 163 12.27 -8.29 -19.28
C TYR A 163 10.87 -8.39 -18.68
N ARG A 164 9.87 -8.84 -19.45
CA ARG A 164 8.51 -9.14 -18.94
C ARG A 164 8.54 -10.19 -17.84
N THR A 165 9.23 -11.30 -18.07
CA THR A 165 9.37 -12.39 -17.09
C THR A 165 10.02 -11.88 -15.80
N TYR A 166 11.11 -11.13 -15.91
CA TYR A 166 11.77 -10.50 -14.76
C TYR A 166 10.81 -9.60 -13.95
N LEU A 167 9.95 -8.82 -14.62
CA LEU A 167 8.96 -7.98 -13.95
C LEU A 167 7.90 -8.81 -13.21
N TYR A 168 7.42 -9.90 -13.82
CA TYR A 168 6.49 -10.82 -13.16
C TYR A 168 7.12 -11.49 -11.95
N GLU A 169 8.35 -11.97 -12.06
CA GLU A 169 9.07 -12.56 -10.92
C GLU A 169 9.27 -11.56 -9.79
N LYS A 170 9.72 -10.34 -10.12
CA LYS A 170 9.92 -9.28 -9.12
C LYS A 170 8.61 -8.96 -8.39
N ARG A 171 7.49 -8.91 -9.12
CA ARG A 171 6.15 -8.73 -8.54
C ARG A 171 5.74 -9.92 -7.67
N ASN A 172 5.98 -11.14 -8.13
CA ASN A 172 5.67 -12.35 -7.37
C ASN A 172 6.47 -12.43 -6.08
N ARG A 173 7.78 -12.13 -6.12
CA ARG A 173 8.64 -12.05 -4.93
C ARG A 173 8.14 -11.00 -3.94
N TYR A 174 7.72 -9.83 -4.43
CA TYR A 174 7.11 -8.81 -3.57
C TYR A 174 5.84 -9.32 -2.88
N PHE A 175 4.87 -9.87 -3.63
CA PHE A 175 3.65 -10.39 -3.02
C PHE A 175 3.89 -11.56 -2.08
N TYR A 176 4.83 -12.44 -2.42
CA TYR A 176 5.26 -13.54 -1.56
C TYR A 176 5.71 -13.01 -0.19
N ASP A 177 6.72 -12.14 -0.17
CA ASP A 177 7.25 -11.54 1.07
C ASP A 177 6.17 -10.81 1.87
N GLN A 178 5.39 -9.96 1.21
CA GLN A 178 4.36 -9.16 1.88
C GLN A 178 3.24 -10.01 2.44
N PHE A 179 2.77 -11.02 1.70
CA PHE A 179 1.70 -11.89 2.19
C PHE A 179 2.17 -12.81 3.30
N HIS A 180 3.43 -13.27 3.30
CA HIS A 180 3.98 -13.99 4.45
C HIS A 180 4.06 -13.10 5.70
N LYS A 181 4.46 -11.84 5.56
CA LYS A 181 4.48 -10.89 6.69
C LYS A 181 3.08 -10.59 7.22
N ILE A 182 2.15 -10.30 6.33
CA ILE A 182 0.75 -10.01 6.70
C ILE A 182 0.09 -11.22 7.35
N SER A 183 0.17 -12.40 6.76
CA SER A 183 -0.43 -13.63 7.33
C SER A 183 0.10 -13.94 8.72
N LYS A 184 1.42 -13.83 8.92
CA LYS A 184 2.04 -14.05 10.24
C LYS A 184 1.50 -13.05 11.27
N ARG A 185 1.52 -11.76 10.94
CA ARG A 185 1.10 -10.68 11.85
C ARG A 185 -0.39 -10.71 12.20
N VAL A 186 -1.23 -11.11 11.24
CA VAL A 186 -2.65 -11.32 11.50
C VAL A 186 -2.84 -12.45 12.50
N LEU A 187 -2.13 -13.56 12.36
CA LEU A 187 -2.26 -14.70 13.27
C LEU A 187 -1.70 -14.39 14.66
N GLU A 188 -0.55 -13.73 14.76
CA GLU A 188 0.01 -13.26 16.04
C GLU A 188 -0.97 -12.33 16.79
N TYR A 189 -1.62 -11.43 16.06
CA TYR A 189 -2.64 -10.56 16.64
C TYR A 189 -3.84 -11.36 17.16
N LEU A 190 -4.29 -12.37 16.41
CA LEU A 190 -5.44 -13.18 16.78
C LEU A 190 -5.14 -14.09 17.98
N GLU A 191 -3.96 -14.70 18.02
CA GLU A 191 -3.44 -15.47 19.15
C GLU A 191 -3.38 -14.61 20.42
N LYS A 192 -2.81 -13.40 20.34
CA LYS A 192 -2.75 -12.44 21.46
C LYS A 192 -4.13 -12.08 22.03
N HIS A 193 -5.18 -12.22 21.23
CA HIS A 193 -6.56 -11.92 21.62
C HIS A 193 -7.41 -13.19 21.83
N ASP A 194 -6.77 -14.34 22.05
CA ASP A 194 -7.42 -15.62 22.34
C ASP A 194 -8.47 -16.03 21.28
N VAL A 195 -8.24 -15.65 20.02
CA VAL A 195 -9.13 -16.00 18.92
C VAL A 195 -8.79 -17.39 18.42
N THR A 196 -9.71 -18.33 18.63
CA THR A 196 -9.53 -19.75 18.24
C THR A 196 -10.04 -20.07 16.84
N GLU A 197 -10.80 -19.16 16.21
CA GLU A 197 -11.51 -19.43 14.96
C GLU A 197 -11.50 -18.19 14.04
N ILE A 198 -11.10 -18.38 12.79
CA ILE A 198 -11.17 -17.38 11.71
C ILE A 198 -12.14 -17.87 10.65
N ILE A 199 -13.05 -16.99 10.24
CA ILE A 199 -13.99 -17.28 9.16
C ILE A 199 -13.64 -16.40 7.96
N LEU A 200 -13.30 -17.05 6.84
CA LEU A 200 -12.90 -16.44 5.60
C LEU A 200 -13.97 -16.64 4.51
N SER A 201 -14.02 -15.71 3.55
CA SER A 201 -14.90 -15.80 2.39
C SER A 201 -14.30 -16.71 1.31
N ASP A 202 -15.07 -17.69 0.84
CA ASP A 202 -14.67 -18.58 -0.26
C ASP A 202 -14.80 -17.90 -1.64
N ASN A 203 -15.69 -16.90 -1.75
CA ASN A 203 -15.88 -16.16 -3.01
C ASN A 203 -14.59 -15.45 -3.46
N LEU A 204 -13.76 -15.01 -2.51
CA LEU A 204 -12.47 -14.40 -2.78
C LEU A 204 -11.44 -15.36 -3.41
N ASN A 205 -11.53 -16.64 -3.06
CA ASN A 205 -10.71 -17.71 -3.63
C ASN A 205 -11.17 -18.05 -5.06
N ASN A 206 -12.50 -18.13 -5.25
CA ASN A 206 -13.15 -18.50 -6.51
C ASN A 206 -13.21 -17.39 -7.57
N LEU A 207 -13.07 -16.12 -7.18
CA LEU A 207 -13.07 -14.95 -8.09
C LEU A 207 -12.00 -15.01 -9.18
N LYS A 208 -10.91 -15.76 -8.96
CA LYS A 208 -9.83 -15.93 -9.94
C LYS A 208 -10.05 -17.07 -10.93
N ASN A 209 -10.78 -18.11 -10.55
CA ASN A 209 -10.83 -19.35 -11.34
C ASN A 209 -12.02 -19.39 -12.30
N ASN A 210 -13.15 -18.77 -11.97
CA ASN A 210 -14.39 -19.08 -12.69
C ASN A 210 -14.94 -17.97 -13.60
N GLY A 211 -14.39 -16.75 -13.61
CA GLY A 211 -14.80 -15.66 -14.53
C GLY A 211 -16.26 -15.16 -14.42
N LYS A 212 -17.13 -15.89 -13.71
CA LYS A 212 -18.60 -15.81 -13.67
C LYS A 212 -19.18 -14.71 -12.77
N CYS A 213 -18.35 -13.92 -12.09
CA CYS A 213 -18.87 -12.86 -11.21
C CYS A 213 -19.22 -11.59 -12.01
N LYS A 214 -20.49 -11.16 -11.94
CA LYS A 214 -21.01 -9.88 -12.48
C LYS A 214 -20.53 -8.70 -11.63
N LEU A 215 -19.21 -8.47 -11.58
CA LEU A 215 -18.62 -7.27 -10.97
C LEU A 215 -18.43 -6.17 -12.01
N ASN A 216 -18.68 -4.92 -11.62
CA ASN A 216 -18.41 -3.75 -12.48
C ASN A 216 -16.97 -3.77 -13.00
N LYS A 217 -16.79 -3.48 -14.30
CA LYS A 217 -15.52 -3.58 -15.04
C LYS A 217 -14.32 -2.91 -14.33
N ALA A 218 -14.56 -1.73 -13.72
CA ALA A 218 -13.56 -0.98 -12.97
C ALA A 218 -13.11 -1.66 -11.65
N ILE A 219 -14.02 -2.38 -10.98
CA ILE A 219 -13.73 -3.14 -9.76
C ILE A 219 -13.01 -4.45 -10.14
N LYS A 220 -13.50 -5.11 -11.19
CA LYS A 220 -12.95 -6.36 -11.72
C LYS A 220 -11.46 -6.21 -12.10
N GLN A 221 -11.09 -5.12 -12.78
CA GLN A 221 -9.70 -4.88 -13.18
C GLN A 221 -8.75 -4.75 -11.98
N ASN A 222 -9.11 -4.01 -10.93
CA ASN A 222 -8.25 -3.84 -9.75
C ASN A 222 -8.16 -5.10 -8.88
N PHE A 223 -9.27 -5.86 -8.78
CA PHE A 223 -9.38 -7.02 -7.90
C PHE A 223 -8.66 -8.26 -8.44
N ILE A 224 -8.78 -8.53 -9.75
CA ILE A 224 -8.10 -9.66 -10.43
C ILE A 224 -6.57 -9.54 -10.31
N GLN A 225 -6.06 -8.32 -10.15
CA GLN A 225 -4.62 -8.02 -10.14
C GLN A 225 -3.92 -8.30 -8.81
N ILE A 226 -4.62 -8.45 -7.69
CA ILE A 226 -3.98 -8.83 -6.42
C ILE A 226 -4.19 -10.34 -6.18
N PRO A 227 -3.14 -11.12 -5.87
CA PRO A 227 -3.28 -12.54 -5.60
C PRO A 227 -3.87 -12.86 -4.22
N PHE A 228 -5.05 -12.33 -3.89
CA PHE A 228 -5.70 -12.52 -2.59
C PHE A 228 -5.84 -14.00 -2.19
N GLY A 229 -6.14 -14.92 -3.13
CA GLY A 229 -6.17 -16.35 -2.84
C GLY A 229 -4.84 -16.90 -2.28
N LYS A 230 -3.68 -16.35 -2.67
CA LYS A 230 -2.39 -16.72 -2.05
C LYS A 230 -2.29 -16.26 -0.60
N LEU A 231 -2.80 -15.06 -0.29
CA LEU A 231 -2.82 -14.56 1.08
C LEU A 231 -3.72 -15.43 1.96
N LEU A 232 -4.91 -15.80 1.49
CA LEU A 232 -5.84 -16.67 2.24
C LEU A 232 -5.21 -18.04 2.50
N ARG A 233 -4.60 -18.66 1.50
CA ARG A 233 -3.83 -19.91 1.68
C ARG A 233 -2.70 -19.74 2.69
N TYR A 234 -2.03 -18.58 2.70
CA TYR A 234 -0.97 -18.30 3.67
C TYR A 234 -1.46 -18.10 5.09
N ILE A 235 -2.69 -17.64 5.27
CA ILE A 235 -3.34 -17.58 6.58
C ILE A 235 -3.72 -19.00 6.99
N GLU A 236 -4.42 -19.73 6.12
CA GLU A 236 -4.87 -21.11 6.35
C GLU A 236 -3.73 -22.04 6.79
N TYR A 237 -2.65 -22.16 6.02
CA TYR A 237 -1.58 -23.11 6.36
C TYR A 237 -0.83 -22.72 7.65
N LYS A 238 -0.77 -21.42 7.98
CA LYS A 238 -0.06 -20.97 9.19
C LYS A 238 -0.93 -21.09 10.43
N ALA A 239 -2.24 -20.92 10.30
CA ALA A 239 -3.18 -20.85 11.41
C ALA A 239 -3.12 -22.09 12.31
N GLU A 240 -2.86 -23.26 11.71
CA GLU A 240 -2.64 -24.52 12.45
C GLU A 240 -1.52 -24.39 13.50
N GLY A 241 -0.40 -23.76 13.15
CA GLY A 241 0.72 -23.53 14.08
C GLY A 241 0.42 -22.54 15.21
N TYR A 242 -0.68 -21.80 15.12
CA TYR A 242 -1.18 -20.88 16.16
C TYR A 242 -2.38 -21.48 16.91
N GLY A 243 -2.78 -22.73 16.62
CA GLY A 243 -4.00 -23.34 17.19
C GLY A 243 -5.30 -22.68 16.75
N ILE A 244 -5.31 -22.01 15.59
CA ILE A 244 -6.46 -21.27 15.08
C ILE A 244 -7.13 -22.05 13.94
N GLU A 245 -8.42 -22.36 14.10
CA GLU A 245 -9.21 -23.04 13.07
C GLU A 245 -9.65 -22.05 11.97
N VAL A 246 -9.48 -22.41 10.70
CA VAL A 246 -9.92 -21.58 9.55
C VAL A 246 -11.11 -22.23 8.85
N LYS A 247 -12.23 -21.49 8.75
CA LYS A 247 -13.44 -21.93 8.05
C LYS A 247 -13.74 -21.03 6.86
N PHE A 248 -14.15 -21.64 5.75
CA PHE A 248 -14.57 -20.91 4.56
C PHE A 248 -16.09 -20.88 4.44
N VAL A 249 -16.66 -19.71 4.13
CA VAL A 249 -18.09 -19.52 3.89
C VAL A 249 -18.35 -18.75 2.61
N ASP A 250 -19.48 -19.05 1.96
CA ASP A 250 -19.93 -18.26 0.82
C ASP A 250 -20.42 -16.87 1.29
N GLU A 251 -19.82 -15.81 0.74
CA GLU A 251 -20.11 -14.40 1.07
C GLU A 251 -21.34 -13.84 0.33
N SER A 252 -22.08 -14.65 -0.42
CA SER A 252 -23.24 -14.15 -1.16
C SER A 252 -24.22 -13.42 -0.23
N TYR A 253 -24.57 -12.19 -0.64
CA TYR A 253 -25.50 -11.26 0.03
C TYR A 253 -25.09 -10.71 1.41
N THR A 254 -23.91 -11.06 1.95
CA THR A 254 -23.43 -10.57 3.26
C THR A 254 -23.26 -9.04 3.31
N SER A 255 -22.99 -8.40 2.18
CA SER A 255 -22.82 -6.94 2.08
C SER A 255 -24.13 -6.16 1.98
N LYS A 256 -25.26 -6.85 1.79
CA LYS A 256 -26.59 -6.23 1.61
C LYS A 256 -27.48 -6.37 2.86
N VAL A 257 -27.31 -7.44 3.63
CA VAL A 257 -28.07 -7.71 4.85
C VAL A 257 -27.53 -6.88 6.01
N SER A 258 -28.42 -6.36 6.85
CA SER A 258 -27.98 -5.75 8.11
C SER A 258 -27.42 -6.80 9.06
N SER A 259 -26.18 -6.61 9.50
CA SER A 259 -25.57 -7.46 10.52
C SER A 259 -26.09 -7.18 11.92
N LEU A 260 -26.88 -6.14 12.17
CA LEU A 260 -27.35 -5.80 13.51
C LEU A 260 -28.73 -6.41 13.81
N THR A 261 -29.66 -6.26 12.88
CA THR A 261 -31.09 -6.53 13.13
C THR A 261 -31.62 -7.73 12.36
N GLU A 262 -30.86 -8.27 11.41
CA GLU A 262 -31.31 -9.36 10.54
C GLU A 262 -30.48 -10.63 10.71
N ASP A 263 -31.07 -11.78 10.41
CA ASP A 263 -30.34 -13.06 10.36
C ASP A 263 -29.97 -13.43 8.91
N ILE A 264 -28.70 -13.27 8.58
CA ILE A 264 -28.12 -13.66 7.29
C ILE A 264 -28.36 -15.14 6.94
N LYS A 265 -28.47 -16.05 7.92
CA LYS A 265 -28.76 -17.47 7.65
C LYS A 265 -30.18 -17.66 7.12
N ILE A 266 -31.15 -16.95 7.70
CA ILE A 266 -32.54 -16.98 7.25
C ILE A 266 -32.62 -16.34 5.87
N MET A 267 -32.00 -15.17 5.69
CA MET A 267 -31.98 -14.48 4.39
C MET A 267 -31.36 -15.35 3.29
N LYS A 268 -30.26 -16.05 3.57
CA LYS A 268 -29.66 -16.99 2.60
C LYS A 268 -30.57 -18.16 2.23
N LYS A 269 -31.39 -18.66 3.16
CA LYS A 269 -32.39 -19.69 2.84
C LYS A 269 -33.48 -19.11 1.94
N LEU A 270 -34.00 -17.92 2.27
CA LEU A 270 -35.05 -17.26 1.50
C LEU A 270 -34.60 -16.85 0.08
N LEU A 271 -33.34 -16.43 -0.06
CA LEU A 271 -32.75 -16.04 -1.34
C LEU A 271 -32.60 -17.20 -2.33
N GLN A 272 -32.56 -18.45 -1.85
CA GLN A 272 -32.56 -19.64 -2.73
C GLN A 272 -33.88 -19.78 -3.51
N TYR A 273 -34.95 -19.15 -3.04
CA TYR A 273 -36.28 -19.18 -3.65
C TYR A 273 -36.55 -18.01 -4.62
N ASN A 274 -35.53 -17.23 -5.02
CA ASN A 274 -35.65 -16.10 -5.96
C ASN A 274 -36.71 -15.03 -5.59
N LEU A 275 -37.00 -14.86 -4.30
CA LEU A 275 -37.96 -13.87 -3.81
C LEU A 275 -37.39 -12.44 -3.88
N ASP A 276 -38.23 -11.43 -4.16
CA ASP A 276 -37.85 -10.02 -4.03
C ASP A 276 -37.73 -9.64 -2.55
N LEU A 277 -36.50 -9.73 -2.05
CA LEU A 277 -36.18 -9.49 -0.63
C LEU A 277 -35.71 -8.05 -0.37
N THR A 278 -35.96 -7.10 -1.27
CA THR A 278 -35.46 -5.72 -1.14
C THR A 278 -35.85 -5.05 0.19
N ASN A 279 -37.00 -5.42 0.76
CA ASN A 279 -37.46 -4.95 2.07
C ASN A 279 -36.98 -5.82 3.25
N ALA A 280 -36.73 -7.11 3.03
CA ALA A 280 -36.36 -8.08 4.08
C ALA A 280 -34.88 -8.01 4.51
N LEU A 281 -34.02 -7.29 3.80
CA LEU A 281 -32.59 -7.17 4.13
C LEU A 281 -32.31 -6.19 5.28
N ASN A 282 -33.33 -5.43 5.70
CA ASN A 282 -33.30 -4.49 6.83
C ASN A 282 -32.15 -3.47 6.84
N GLY A 283 -31.52 -3.25 5.69
CA GLY A 283 -30.45 -2.29 5.55
C GLY A 283 -30.21 -1.87 4.11
N LYS A 284 -29.43 -0.81 3.95
CA LYS A 284 -29.12 -0.21 2.65
C LYS A 284 -27.73 0.38 2.69
N ARG A 285 -26.96 0.17 1.62
CA ARG A 285 -25.70 0.88 1.43
C ARG A 285 -25.98 2.35 1.11
N VAL A 286 -25.40 3.26 1.87
CA VAL A 286 -25.59 4.71 1.67
C VAL A 286 -24.57 5.24 0.69
N LYS A 287 -23.29 5.01 0.97
CA LYS A 287 -22.15 5.35 0.11
C LYS A 287 -21.01 4.38 0.37
N ARG A 288 -19.93 4.46 -0.42
CA ARG A 288 -18.76 3.60 -0.20
C ARG A 288 -18.26 3.74 1.25
N GLY A 289 -18.11 2.59 1.92
CA GLY A 289 -17.69 2.52 3.32
C GLY A 289 -18.80 2.69 4.36
N LEU A 290 -20.03 3.09 3.99
CA LEU A 290 -21.14 3.28 4.93
C LEU A 290 -22.37 2.43 4.59
N PHE A 291 -22.93 1.81 5.61
CA PHE A 291 -24.15 1.01 5.57
C PHE A 291 -25.15 1.56 6.60
N LYS A 292 -26.41 1.69 6.22
CA LYS A 292 -27.49 2.13 7.11
C LYS A 292 -28.42 0.95 7.39
N ASP A 293 -28.55 0.63 8.67
CA ASP A 293 -29.61 -0.22 9.18
C ASP A 293 -30.93 0.56 9.18
N LYS A 294 -32.00 -0.02 8.62
CA LYS A 294 -33.31 0.63 8.51
C LYS A 294 -34.17 0.49 9.76
N VAL A 295 -33.96 -0.57 10.54
CA VAL A 295 -34.78 -0.90 11.72
C VAL A 295 -34.36 -0.05 12.90
N ILE A 296 -33.07 -0.01 13.21
CA ILE A 296 -32.52 0.83 14.30
C ILE A 296 -32.05 2.20 13.79
N ASN A 297 -32.23 2.48 12.50
CA ASN A 297 -31.89 3.74 11.84
C ASN A 297 -30.42 4.19 12.06
N LYS A 298 -29.48 3.24 12.08
CA LYS A 298 -28.07 3.48 12.44
C LYS A 298 -27.11 3.32 11.27
N ILE A 299 -26.06 4.15 11.24
CA ILE A 299 -25.00 4.08 10.23
C ILE A 299 -23.77 3.38 10.82
N ILE A 300 -23.32 2.34 10.13
CA ILE A 300 -22.13 1.55 10.47
C ILE A 300 -21.19 1.44 9.27
N ASN A 301 -19.97 0.99 9.52
CA ASN A 301 -19.03 0.69 8.45
C ASN A 301 -19.53 -0.50 7.60
N ALA A 302 -19.57 -0.31 6.27
CA ALA A 302 -20.08 -1.33 5.36
C ALA A 302 -19.22 -2.59 5.28
N ASP A 303 -17.89 -2.45 5.42
CA ASP A 303 -16.96 -3.58 5.35
C ASP A 303 -17.04 -4.39 6.66
N LEU A 304 -17.16 -3.73 7.81
CA LEU A 304 -17.39 -4.40 9.10
C LEU A 304 -18.77 -5.07 9.18
N ASN A 305 -19.81 -4.46 8.58
CA ASN A 305 -21.12 -5.10 8.45
C ASN A 305 -21.02 -6.43 7.68
N GLY A 306 -20.33 -6.42 6.54
CA GLY A 306 -20.07 -7.62 5.75
C GLY A 306 -19.24 -8.66 6.53
N ALA A 307 -18.16 -8.24 7.20
CA ALA A 307 -17.32 -9.11 8.00
C ALA A 307 -18.09 -9.78 9.15
N ARG A 308 -18.94 -9.05 9.86
CA ARG A 308 -19.80 -9.63 10.92
C ARG A 308 -20.76 -10.67 10.34
N ASN A 309 -21.39 -10.39 9.20
CA ASN A 309 -22.27 -11.36 8.54
C ASN A 309 -21.55 -12.63 8.12
N ILE A 310 -20.30 -12.52 7.64
CA ILE A 310 -19.42 -13.67 7.38
C ILE A 310 -19.20 -14.48 8.66
N CYS A 311 -18.87 -13.81 9.79
CA CYS A 311 -18.70 -14.50 11.06
C CYS A 311 -19.96 -15.21 11.54
N ILE A 312 -21.14 -14.58 11.40
CA ILE A 312 -22.43 -15.18 11.76
C ILE A 312 -22.71 -16.44 10.94
N LEU A 313 -22.35 -16.45 9.66
CA LEU A 313 -22.52 -17.61 8.79
C LEU A 313 -21.63 -18.77 9.24
N GLY A 314 -20.36 -18.51 9.55
CA GLY A 314 -19.39 -19.55 9.87
C GLY A 314 -19.45 -20.08 11.31
N SER A 315 -19.94 -19.28 12.26
CA SER A 315 -19.97 -19.68 13.67
C SER A 315 -21.27 -19.27 14.37
N LYS A 316 -21.92 -20.25 15.02
CA LYS A 316 -23.09 -19.99 15.87
C LYS A 316 -22.74 -19.06 17.05
N LYS A 317 -21.49 -19.08 17.53
CA LYS A 317 -21.01 -18.21 18.61
C LYS A 317 -21.09 -16.72 18.24
N ALA A 318 -21.00 -16.39 16.96
CA ALA A 318 -21.09 -15.02 16.46
C ALA A 318 -22.54 -14.47 16.39
N GLN A 319 -23.56 -15.32 16.57
CA GLN A 319 -24.98 -14.92 16.58
C GLN A 319 -25.39 -14.25 17.90
N GLN A 320 -24.82 -13.07 18.16
CA GLN A 320 -25.29 -12.21 19.25
C GLN A 320 -26.39 -11.29 18.70
N LYS A 321 -27.59 -11.37 19.28
CA LYS A 321 -28.69 -10.43 18.97
C LYS A 321 -28.33 -9.04 19.48
N TYR A 322 -28.38 -8.05 18.60
CA TYR A 322 -28.27 -6.65 19.02
C TYR A 322 -29.50 -6.27 19.85
N LYS A 323 -29.29 -5.70 21.04
CA LYS A 323 -30.35 -5.09 21.86
C LYS A 323 -30.05 -3.61 22.03
N ALA A 324 -30.94 -2.74 21.58
CA ALA A 324 -30.82 -1.30 21.79
C ALA A 324 -30.83 -1.01 23.30
N GLY A 325 -29.80 -0.32 23.81
CA GLY A 325 -29.64 -0.04 25.24
C GLY A 325 -29.14 -1.20 26.11
N GLY A 326 -28.90 -2.39 25.54
CA GLY A 326 -28.43 -3.57 26.29
C GLY A 326 -26.90 -3.75 26.30
N GLU A 327 -26.46 -4.89 26.82
CA GLU A 327 -25.04 -5.31 27.01
C GLU A 327 -24.17 -5.22 25.74
N ASN A 328 -24.78 -5.26 24.55
CA ASN A 328 -24.09 -5.20 23.26
C ASN A 328 -23.78 -3.78 22.75
N ARG A 329 -23.76 -2.77 23.64
CA ARG A 329 -23.44 -1.37 23.28
C ARG A 329 -22.04 -1.21 22.69
N TRP A 330 -21.08 -2.05 23.10
CA TRP A 330 -19.72 -2.08 22.56
C TRP A 330 -19.68 -2.40 21.06
N LEU A 331 -20.65 -3.16 20.55
CA LEU A 331 -20.76 -3.51 19.13
C LEU A 331 -20.95 -2.25 18.27
N ASN A 332 -21.71 -1.29 18.77
CA ASN A 332 -21.89 0.00 18.11
C ASN A 332 -20.56 0.77 18.00
N LEU A 333 -19.78 0.81 19.07
CA LEU A 333 -18.48 1.48 19.07
C LEU A 333 -17.55 0.84 18.03
N LYS A 334 -17.47 -0.49 17.99
CA LYS A 334 -16.61 -1.20 17.03
C LYS A 334 -17.08 -1.04 15.57
N LEU A 335 -18.38 -1.15 15.30
CA LEU A 335 -18.91 -1.08 13.93
C LEU A 335 -18.98 0.35 13.37
N CYS A 336 -19.16 1.35 14.22
CA CYS A 336 -19.17 2.76 13.81
C CYS A 336 -17.75 3.35 13.71
N ASN A 337 -16.82 2.91 14.55
CA ASN A 337 -15.45 3.44 14.64
C ASN A 337 -14.40 2.37 14.29
N PRO A 338 -14.28 1.97 13.01
CA PRO A 338 -13.30 0.97 12.59
C PRO A 338 -11.87 1.46 12.80
N ILE A 339 -11.04 0.63 13.42
CA ILE A 339 -9.58 0.83 13.43
C ILE A 339 -9.06 0.48 12.03
N LYS A 340 -8.40 1.44 11.37
CA LYS A 340 -7.83 1.24 10.04
C LYS A 340 -6.36 0.86 10.14
N VAL A 341 -6.07 -0.38 9.79
CA VAL A 341 -4.70 -0.90 9.71
C VAL A 341 -4.19 -0.72 8.28
N GLU A 342 -3.24 0.20 8.10
CA GLU A 342 -2.70 0.56 6.77
C GLU A 342 -1.41 -0.20 6.41
N SER A 343 -0.77 -0.81 7.40
CA SER A 343 0.42 -1.62 7.22
C SER A 343 0.45 -2.75 8.23
N ASP A 344 1.17 -3.79 7.88
CA ASP A 344 1.40 -4.95 8.74
C ASP A 344 2.07 -4.56 10.06
N VAL A 345 2.92 -3.53 10.06
CA VAL A 345 3.62 -3.05 11.28
C VAL A 345 2.65 -2.54 12.35
N LYS A 346 1.51 -1.99 11.94
CA LYS A 346 0.51 -1.47 12.89
C LYS A 346 -0.20 -2.57 13.69
N PHE A 347 -0.14 -3.84 13.27
CA PHE A 347 -0.66 -4.95 14.08
C PHE A 347 0.13 -5.17 15.37
N VAL A 348 1.42 -4.79 15.43
CA VAL A 348 2.26 -5.01 16.61
C VAL A 348 1.87 -4.08 17.77
N GLY A 349 1.29 -2.92 17.47
CA GLY A 349 0.88 -1.92 18.46
C GLY A 349 -0.60 -1.97 18.86
N LEU A 350 -1.35 -2.93 18.32
CA LEU A 350 -2.72 -3.26 18.74
C LEU A 350 -2.63 -4.47 19.67
#